data_AF-A0AA88YKN6-F1
#
_entry.id   AF-A0AA88YKN6-F1
#
_cell.length_a   1.000
_cell.length_b   1.000
_cell.length_c   1.000
_cell.angle_alpha   90.00
_cell.angle_beta   90.00
_cell.angle_gamma   90.00
#
_symmetry.space_group_name_H-M   'P 1'
#
loop_
_entity.id
_entity.type
_entity.pdbx_description
1 polymer ?
#
loop_
_entity_poly.entity_id
_entity_poly.type
_entity_poly.pdbx_seq_one_letter_code
_entity_poly.pdbx_strand_id
1 'polypeptide(L)'
;MVIALGWEPLQVRRVKIRLLLLFKIQQNLVAIPADYYLIQSDSRTRGQHTFRIPTARKDVHVYRFSFFPRTIRDWNKLPSAVSSASSLEGYRTALGDLPTAQFCDE
;
A
#
# COMPACT_ATOMS: atom_id res chain seq x y z
N MET A 1 7.01 -16.63 23.19
CA MET A 1 7.11 -16.00 21.86
C MET A 1 5.80 -15.31 21.52
N VAL A 2 5.83 -14.09 21.00
CA VAL A 2 4.64 -13.23 20.74
C VAL A 2 3.57 -13.90 19.87
N ILE A 3 3.94 -14.93 19.10
CA ILE A 3 3.05 -15.75 18.26
C ILE A 3 1.94 -16.43 19.08
N ALA A 4 2.19 -16.79 20.34
CA ALA A 4 1.22 -17.49 21.19
C ALA A 4 0.01 -16.63 21.61
N LEU A 5 0.06 -15.31 21.38
CA LEU A 5 -1.00 -14.38 21.76
C LEU A 5 -2.09 -14.22 20.67
N GLY A 6 -1.95 -14.92 19.52
CA GLY A 6 -2.86 -14.76 18.38
C GLY A 6 -2.77 -13.37 17.71
N TRP A 7 -1.73 -12.59 18.03
CA TRP A 7 -1.55 -11.26 17.48
C TRP A 7 -0.98 -11.30 16.08
N GLU A 8 -1.43 -10.35 15.27
CA GLU A 8 -0.90 -10.18 13.93
C GLU A 8 0.62 -9.90 13.97
N PRO A 9 1.42 -10.56 13.11
CA PRO A 9 2.86 -10.35 13.04
C PRO A 9 3.22 -8.87 12.86
N LEU A 10 4.32 -8.43 13.47
CA LEU A 10 4.78 -7.05 13.38
C LEU A 10 4.99 -6.59 11.93
N GLN A 11 5.47 -7.50 11.07
CA GLN A 11 5.65 -7.25 9.64
C GLN A 11 4.34 -6.83 8.99
N VAL A 12 3.27 -7.58 9.23
CA VAL A 12 1.96 -7.35 8.61
C VAL A 12 1.35 -6.05 9.13
N ARG A 13 1.43 -5.81 10.43
CA ARG A 13 1.01 -4.53 11.04
C ARG A 13 1.74 -3.33 10.40
N ARG A 14 3.06 -3.45 10.18
CA ARG A 14 3.85 -2.41 9.49
C ARG A 14 3.42 -2.20 8.04
N VAL A 15 3.05 -3.25 7.31
CA VAL A 15 2.52 -3.14 5.94
C VAL A 15 1.18 -2.40 5.95
N LYS A 16 0.24 -2.81 6.82
CA LYS A 16 -1.08 -2.15 6.97
C LYS A 16 -0.96 -0.66 7.31
N ILE A 17 -0.05 -0.28 8.21
CA ILE A 17 0.21 1.13 8.55
C ILE A 17 0.72 1.92 7.35
N ARG A 18 1.65 1.37 6.56
CA ARG A 18 2.15 2.04 5.35
C ARG A 18 1.05 2.22 4.31
N LEU A 19 0.23 1.19 4.10
CA LEU A 19 -0.93 1.23 3.20
C LEU A 19 -1.97 2.26 3.63
N LEU A 20 -2.24 2.37 4.94
CA LEU A 20 -3.12 3.41 5.50
C LEU A 20 -2.57 4.82 5.26
N LEU A 21 -1.26 5.02 5.41
CA LEU A 21 -0.64 6.31 5.11
C LEU A 21 -0.76 6.65 3.63
N LEU A 22 -0.55 5.68 2.73
CA LEU A 22 -0.71 5.88 1.29
C LEU A 22 -2.16 6.30 0.93
N PHE A 23 -3.15 5.64 1.52
CA PHE A 23 -4.56 6.01 1.36
C PHE A 23 -4.83 7.45 1.84
N LYS A 24 -4.28 7.84 2.99
CA LYS A 24 -4.41 9.21 3.49
C LYS A 24 -3.78 10.24 2.56
N ILE A 25 -2.64 9.92 1.94
CA ILE A 25 -2.00 10.79 0.94
C ILE A 25 -2.92 10.91 -0.29
N GLN A 26 -3.42 9.79 -0.83
CA GLN A 26 -4.33 9.79 -1.98
C GLN A 26 -5.60 10.63 -1.73
N GLN A 27 -6.15 10.58 -0.53
CA GLN A 27 -7.34 11.34 -0.13
C GLN A 27 -7.03 12.77 0.35
N ASN A 28 -5.79 13.24 0.20
CA ASN A 28 -5.33 14.57 0.65
C ASN A 28 -5.61 14.86 2.14
N LEU A 29 -5.62 13.82 2.99
CA LEU A 29 -5.81 13.91 4.44
C LEU A 29 -4.51 14.23 5.20
N VAL A 30 -3.40 14.37 4.48
CA VAL A 30 -2.07 14.67 5.01
C VAL A 30 -1.44 15.75 4.14
N ALA A 31 -0.57 16.59 4.72
CA ALA A 31 0.18 17.64 4.03
C ALA A 31 1.33 17.09 3.14
N ILE A 32 1.05 16.07 2.33
CA ILE A 32 1.95 15.53 1.31
C ILE A 32 1.21 15.63 -0.03
N PRO A 33 1.73 16.36 -1.02
CA PRO A 33 1.04 16.56 -2.29
C PRO A 33 0.99 15.24 -3.08
N ALA A 34 -0.19 14.63 -3.18
CA ALA A 34 -0.38 13.35 -3.84
C ALA A 34 0.08 13.36 -5.31
N ASP A 35 -0.23 14.45 -6.04
CA ASP A 35 0.00 14.58 -7.48
C ASP A 35 1.47 14.45 -7.88
N TYR A 36 2.40 14.79 -6.97
CA TYR A 36 3.83 14.70 -7.25
C TYR A 36 4.37 13.27 -7.10
N TYR A 37 3.76 12.47 -6.22
CA TYR A 37 4.28 11.14 -5.84
C TYR A 37 3.46 9.98 -6.37
N LEU A 38 2.16 10.18 -6.62
CA LEU A 38 1.20 9.16 -7.02
C LEU A 38 0.77 9.37 -8.47
N ILE A 39 1.48 8.72 -9.39
CA ILE A 39 1.17 8.75 -10.81
C ILE A 39 0.27 7.55 -11.12
N GLN A 40 -0.95 7.80 -11.59
CA GLN A 40 -1.87 6.75 -12.04
C GLN A 40 -1.26 5.96 -13.21
N SER A 41 -1.38 4.64 -13.21
CA SER A 41 -1.01 3.84 -14.37
C SER A 41 -1.98 4.06 -15.54
N ASP A 42 -1.49 3.93 -16.76
CA ASP A 42 -2.32 4.05 -17.96
C ASP A 42 -3.50 3.04 -17.93
N SER A 43 -4.71 3.55 -18.19
CA SER A 43 -5.96 2.79 -18.18
C SER A 43 -6.02 1.68 -19.22
N ARG A 44 -5.10 1.69 -20.21
CA ARG A 44 -4.95 0.63 -21.23
C ARG A 44 -4.40 -0.68 -20.67
N THR A 45 -3.77 -0.66 -19.50
CA THR A 45 -3.28 -1.86 -18.80
C THR A 45 -4.15 -2.17 -17.59
N ARG A 46 -4.84 -3.33 -17.64
CA ARG A 46 -5.65 -4.10 -16.67
C ARG A 46 -5.84 -3.67 -15.18
N GLY A 47 -5.75 -2.39 -14.80
CA GLY A 47 -5.95 -1.97 -13.41
C GLY A 47 -6.07 -0.46 -13.24
N GLN A 48 -7.30 0.05 -13.27
CA GLN A 48 -7.65 1.46 -13.02
C GLN A 48 -7.27 1.96 -11.61
N HIS A 49 -6.85 1.08 -10.69
CA HIS A 49 -6.53 1.40 -9.29
C HIS A 49 -5.04 1.25 -8.97
N THR A 50 -4.20 1.16 -10.00
CA THR A 50 -2.77 0.87 -9.87
C THR A 50 -1.97 2.15 -10.00
N PHE A 51 -1.04 2.38 -9.07
CA PHE A 51 -0.07 3.47 -9.22
C PHE A 51 1.17 2.97 -9.95
N ARG A 52 1.74 3.81 -10.81
CA ARG A 52 3.04 3.55 -11.41
C ARG A 52 4.09 3.51 -10.30
N ILE A 53 4.85 2.42 -10.23
CA ILE A 53 6.00 2.32 -9.33
C ILE A 53 7.06 3.33 -9.81
N PRO A 54 7.49 4.29 -8.98
CA PRO A 54 8.56 5.20 -9.34
C PRO A 54 9.84 4.42 -9.66
N THR A 55 10.38 4.59 -10.85
CA THR A 55 11.64 3.95 -11.26
C THR A 55 12.81 4.87 -10.94
N ALA A 56 13.74 4.42 -10.11
CA ALA A 56 15.03 5.10 -9.98
C ALA A 56 15.91 4.79 -11.21
N ARG A 57 16.73 5.77 -11.61
CA ARG A 57 17.69 5.64 -12.73
C ARG A 57 18.77 4.59 -12.48
N LYS A 58 18.98 4.18 -11.23
CA LYS A 58 19.90 3.12 -10.82
C LYS A 58 19.17 2.26 -9.80
N ASP A 59 19.32 0.93 -9.89
CA ASP A 59 18.69 -0.05 -9.01
C ASP A 59 19.30 -0.01 -7.60
N VAL A 60 19.06 1.10 -6.90
CA VAL A 60 19.54 1.31 -5.54
C VAL A 60 18.54 0.65 -4.61
N HIS A 61 18.95 -0.42 -3.93
CA HIS A 61 18.14 -1.12 -2.94
C HIS A 61 17.52 -0.16 -1.91
N VAL A 62 18.26 0.87 -1.49
CA VAL A 62 17.75 1.92 -0.59
C VAL A 62 16.50 2.57 -1.16
N TYR A 63 16.51 2.97 -2.43
CA TYR A 63 15.34 3.55 -3.07
C TYR A 63 14.20 2.54 -3.19
N ARG A 64 14.47 1.29 -3.59
CA ARG A 64 13.47 0.22 -3.69
C ARG A 64 12.71 -0.03 -2.38
N PHE A 65 13.38 0.10 -1.24
CA PHE A 65 12.79 -0.11 0.08
C PHE A 65 12.30 1.19 0.76
N SER A 66 12.45 2.35 0.10
CA SER A 66 11.82 3.61 0.52
C SER A 66 10.30 3.53 0.48
N PHE A 67 9.65 4.43 1.22
CA PHE A 67 8.20 4.42 1.45
C PHE A 67 7.36 4.26 0.16
N PHE A 68 7.51 5.15 -0.82
CA PHE A 68 6.66 5.14 -2.03
C PHE A 68 6.81 3.88 -2.89
N PRO A 69 7.99 3.54 -3.44
CA PRO A 69 8.11 2.38 -4.33
C PRO A 69 7.77 1.06 -3.65
N ARG A 70 8.09 0.93 -2.36
CA ARG A 70 7.72 -0.26 -1.57
C ARG A 70 6.21 -0.34 -1.34
N THR A 71 5.60 0.76 -0.89
CA THR A 71 4.18 0.76 -0.51
C THR A 71 3.26 0.75 -1.73
N ILE A 72 3.65 1.37 -2.85
CA ILE A 72 2.93 1.27 -4.12
C ILE A 72 2.93 -0.18 -4.63
N ARG A 73 4.04 -0.92 -4.47
CA ARG A 73 4.06 -2.35 -4.81
C ARG A 73 3.04 -3.14 -3.97
N ASP A 74 3.02 -2.92 -2.67
CA ASP A 74 2.06 -3.56 -1.76
C ASP A 74 0.61 -3.17 -2.12
N TRP A 75 0.38 -1.89 -2.45
CA TRP A 75 -0.91 -1.38 -2.87
C TRP A 75 -1.41 -2.04 -4.16
N ASN A 76 -0.54 -2.17 -5.16
CA ASN A 76 -0.89 -2.75 -6.45
C ASN A 76 -1.18 -4.27 -6.36
N LYS A 77 -0.80 -4.94 -5.26
CA LYS A 77 -1.18 -6.34 -4.96
C LYS A 77 -2.56 -6.44 -4.28
N LEU A 78 -3.16 -5.33 -3.86
CA LEU A 78 -4.46 -5.34 -3.19
C LEU A 78 -5.61 -5.63 -4.17
N PRO A 79 -6.70 -6.25 -3.71
CA PRO A 79 -7.90 -6.37 -4.52
C PRO A 79 -8.48 -4.98 -4.79
N SER A 80 -9.03 -4.78 -6.00
CA SER A 80 -9.62 -3.50 -6.40
C SER A 80 -10.66 -2.99 -5.39
N ALA A 81 -11.51 -3.90 -4.89
CA ALA A 81 -12.55 -3.62 -3.89
C ALA A 81 -12.01 -2.96 -2.61
N VAL A 82 -10.78 -3.28 -2.20
CA VAL A 82 -10.14 -2.68 -1.02
C VAL A 82 -9.57 -1.32 -1.39
N SER A 83 -8.86 -1.21 -2.52
CA SER A 83 -8.26 0.06 -2.97
C SER A 83 -9.27 1.14 -3.35
N SER A 84 -10.50 0.75 -3.71
CA SER A 84 -11.59 1.65 -4.11
C SER A 84 -12.48 2.09 -2.94
N ALA A 85 -12.06 1.86 -1.69
CA ALA A 85 -12.83 2.29 -0.52
C ALA A 85 -13.04 3.82 -0.52
N SER A 86 -14.26 4.26 -0.20
CA SER A 86 -14.64 5.67 -0.20
C SER A 86 -14.31 6.42 1.10
N SER A 87 -13.90 5.71 2.16
CA SER A 87 -13.60 6.29 3.46
C SER A 87 -12.39 5.62 4.13
N LEU A 88 -11.73 6.35 5.03
CA LEU A 88 -10.58 5.83 5.78
C LEU A 88 -10.95 4.63 6.66
N GLU A 89 -12.09 4.70 7.35
CA GLU A 89 -12.55 3.60 8.20
C GLU A 89 -12.95 2.39 7.36
N GLY A 90 -13.63 2.58 6.23
CA GLY A 90 -13.95 1.49 5.30
C GLY A 90 -12.69 0.79 4.78
N TYR A 91 -11.67 1.57 4.42
CA TYR A 91 -10.38 1.03 4.00
C TYR A 91 -9.66 0.28 5.13
N ARG A 92 -9.69 0.81 6.36
CA ARG A 92 -9.07 0.19 7.54
C ARG A 92 -9.70 -1.16 7.87
N THR A 93 -11.03 -1.23 7.86
CA THR A 93 -11.77 -2.47 8.09
C THR A 93 -11.48 -3.49 7.00
N ALA A 94 -11.56 -3.07 5.72
CA ALA A 94 -11.26 -3.94 4.58
C ALA A 94 -9.83 -4.50 4.63
N LEU A 95 -8.83 -3.71 5.05
CA LEU A 95 -7.47 -4.20 5.28
C LEU A 95 -7.37 -5.16 6.47
N GLY A 96 -8.22 -5.00 7.48
CA GLY A 96 -8.34 -5.89 8.63
C GLY A 96 -8.77 -7.30 8.23
N ASP A 97 -9.72 -7.40 7.30
CA ASP A 97 -10.33 -8.66 6.85
C ASP A 97 -9.45 -9.46 5.88
N LEU A 98 -8.40 -8.85 5.31
CA LEU A 98 -7.49 -9.55 4.40
C LEU A 98 -6.62 -10.58 5.13
N PRO A 99 -6.42 -11.77 4.54
CA PRO A 99 -5.60 -12.81 5.13
C PRO A 99 -4.14 -12.36 5.25
N THR A 100 -3.51 -12.67 6.39
CA THR A 100 -2.13 -12.30 6.70
C THR A 100 -1.13 -12.75 5.62
N ALA A 101 -1.41 -13.88 4.95
CA ALA A 101 -0.61 -14.44 3.86
C ALA A 101 -0.42 -13.46 2.69
N GLN A 102 -1.34 -12.53 2.48
CA GLN A 102 -1.24 -11.53 1.41
C GLN A 102 -0.11 -10.50 1.62
N PHE A 103 0.39 -10.38 2.85
CA PHE A 103 1.41 -9.41 3.24
C PHE A 103 2.77 -10.05 3.59
N CYS A 104 2.85 -11.37 3.51
CA CYS A 104 4.10 -12.10 3.59
C CYS A 104 4.72 -12.12 2.18
N ASP A 105 5.81 -11.38 1.98
CA ASP A 105 6.66 -11.59 0.80
C ASP A 105 7.35 -12.96 0.96
N GLU A 106 7.32 -13.80 -0.08
CA GLU A 106 8.17 -15.01 -0.20
C GLU A 106 9.66 -14.67 -0.14
#